data_AF-A0A853C3A8-F1
#
_entry.id   AF-A0A853C3A8-F1
#
_cell.length_a   1.000
_cell.length_b   1.000
_cell.length_c   1.000
_cell.angle_alpha   90.00
_cell.angle_beta   90.00
_cell.angle_gamma   90.00
#
_symmetry.space_group_name_H-M   'P 1'
#
loop_
_entity.id
_entity.type
_entity.pdbx_description
1 polymer ?
#
loop_
_entity_poly.entity_id
_entity_poly.type
_entity_poly.pdbx_seq_one_letter_code
_entity_poly.pdbx_strand_id
1 'polypeptide(L)'
;MRSSAEPDVPEEIGTPDDKKTLRPDWWHRDHPVFVPLAGFFTGMVFIILIPGTYAALLKEVVGYERAQALFPFVLLTFVVPIGLLVPHHTRKFARYMLFGAVATLLVVGGVALAVGWFLYTRDR
;
A
#
# COMPACT_ATOMS: atom_id res chain seq x y z
N MET A 1 -7.63 5.18 72.64
CA MET A 1 -6.44 4.42 72.20
C MET A 1 -6.75 3.84 70.82
N ARG A 2 -5.76 3.94 69.90
CA ARG A 2 -5.71 3.55 68.47
C ARG A 2 -6.58 2.32 68.12
N SER A 3 -7.51 2.39 67.15
CA SER A 3 -7.28 2.24 65.70
C SER A 3 -6.36 1.08 65.33
N SER A 4 -6.95 -0.09 65.06
CA SER A 4 -6.43 -1.19 64.23
C SER A 4 -7.57 -2.17 63.96
N ALA A 5 -7.61 -2.72 62.74
CA ALA A 5 -8.65 -3.53 62.08
C ALA A 5 -9.64 -2.67 61.29
N GLU A 6 -9.77 -2.75 59.97
CA GLU A 6 -9.15 -3.52 58.89
C GLU A 6 -9.52 -2.70 57.63
N PRO A 7 -8.67 -2.53 56.60
CA PRO A 7 -9.13 -1.83 55.40
C PRO A 7 -10.19 -2.71 54.73
N ASP A 8 -11.46 -2.27 54.76
CA ASP A 8 -12.49 -2.75 53.83
C ASP A 8 -12.03 -2.37 52.42
N VAL A 9 -11.22 -3.26 51.83
CA VAL A 9 -11.01 -3.32 50.40
C VAL A 9 -12.28 -3.97 49.86
N PRO A 10 -13.14 -3.26 49.13
CA PRO A 10 -14.21 -3.92 48.41
C PRO A 10 -13.55 -4.91 47.46
N GLU A 11 -13.79 -6.18 47.72
CA GLU A 11 -13.51 -7.32 46.86
C GLU A 11 -13.79 -6.91 45.41
N GLU A 12 -12.76 -6.92 44.57
CA GLU A 12 -12.92 -6.84 43.12
C GLU A 12 -13.80 -8.01 42.71
N ILE A 13 -15.11 -7.77 42.64
CA ILE A 13 -16.04 -8.66 41.97
C ILE A 13 -15.73 -8.50 40.49
N GLY A 14 -14.75 -9.28 40.02
CA GLY A 14 -14.54 -9.55 38.61
C GLY A 14 -15.82 -10.13 38.03
N THR A 15 -16.65 -9.25 37.48
CA THR A 15 -17.86 -9.61 36.76
C THR A 15 -17.48 -10.61 35.65
N PRO A 16 -18.28 -11.65 35.35
CA PRO A 16 -17.95 -12.65 34.32
C PRO A 16 -17.83 -12.09 32.89
N ASP A 17 -18.01 -10.78 32.71
CA ASP A 17 -17.94 -10.07 31.44
C ASP A 17 -16.53 -9.60 31.05
N ASP A 18 -15.53 -9.83 31.91
CA ASP A 18 -14.12 -9.51 31.63
C ASP A 18 -13.47 -10.39 30.54
N LYS A 19 -14.20 -11.34 29.97
CA LYS A 19 -13.67 -12.26 28.94
C LYS A 19 -13.99 -11.85 27.50
N LYS A 20 -14.65 -10.71 27.25
CA LYS A 20 -15.03 -10.28 25.89
C LYS A 20 -14.26 -9.08 25.31
N THR A 21 -13.44 -8.36 26.08
CA THR A 21 -12.90 -7.05 25.64
C THR A 21 -11.39 -6.99 25.42
N LEU A 22 -10.67 -8.10 25.50
CA LEU A 22 -9.24 -8.17 25.13
C LEU A 22 -9.01 -8.53 23.66
N ARG A 23 -10.00 -8.35 22.77
CA ARG A 23 -9.72 -8.33 21.33
C ARG A 23 -9.35 -6.90 20.99
N PRO A 24 -8.10 -6.64 20.58
CA PRO A 24 -7.67 -5.27 20.50
C PRO A 24 -8.41 -4.50 19.42
N ASP A 25 -8.89 -3.32 19.78
CA ASP A 25 -9.84 -2.52 19.00
C ASP A 25 -9.26 -2.01 17.67
N TRP A 26 -7.93 -2.10 17.48
CA TRP A 26 -7.25 -1.85 16.20
C TRP A 26 -7.57 -2.89 15.12
N TRP A 27 -8.16 -4.03 15.50
CA TRP A 27 -8.63 -5.08 14.59
C TRP A 27 -10.00 -4.74 13.99
N HIS A 28 -10.70 -3.71 14.50
CA HIS A 28 -11.87 -3.14 13.81
C HIS A 28 -11.38 -2.42 12.55
N ARG A 29 -11.39 -3.16 11.44
CA ARG A 29 -11.17 -2.74 10.04
C ARG A 29 -12.03 -1.54 9.57
N ASP A 30 -12.77 -0.92 10.47
CA ASP A 30 -13.76 0.13 10.21
C ASP A 30 -13.20 1.55 10.34
N HIS A 31 -11.90 1.71 10.60
CA HIS A 31 -11.29 3.04 10.58
C HIS A 31 -11.32 3.60 9.13
N PRO A 32 -12.01 4.73 8.89
CA PRO A 32 -12.30 5.22 7.53
C PRO A 32 -11.05 5.59 6.71
N VAL A 33 -9.90 5.68 7.35
CA VAL A 33 -8.59 6.01 6.75
C VAL A 33 -7.82 4.79 6.24
N PHE A 34 -8.14 3.57 6.69
CA PHE A 34 -7.37 2.38 6.32
C PHE A 34 -7.53 2.04 4.84
N VAL A 35 -8.75 2.05 4.31
CA VAL A 35 -9.04 1.70 2.91
C VAL A 35 -8.34 2.65 1.93
N PRO A 36 -8.39 3.99 2.11
CA PRO A 36 -7.59 4.91 1.31
C PRO A 36 -6.08 4.65 1.39
N LEU A 37 -5.55 4.48 2.61
CA LEU A 37 -4.11 4.33 2.84
C LEU A 37 -3.57 3.02 2.24
N ALA A 38 -4.29 1.91 2.48
CA ALA A 38 -3.98 0.62 1.90
C ALA A 38 -4.05 0.66 0.37
N GLY A 39 -5.07 1.32 -0.19
CA GLY A 39 -5.17 1.54 -1.64
C GLY A 39 -3.94 2.25 -2.17
N PHE A 40 -3.62 3.43 -1.61
CA PHE A 40 -2.47 4.24 -2.00
C PHE A 40 -1.15 3.47 -2.00
N PHE A 41 -0.81 2.83 -0.88
CA PHE A 41 0.44 2.06 -0.79
C PHE A 41 0.45 0.84 -1.70
N THR A 42 -0.70 0.17 -1.88
CA THR A 42 -0.82 -0.91 -2.87
C THR A 42 -0.51 -0.39 -4.28
N GLY A 43 -0.98 0.81 -4.61
CA GLY A 43 -0.69 1.48 -5.88
C GLY A 43 0.80 1.76 -6.08
N MET A 44 1.48 2.26 -5.03
CA MET A 44 2.94 2.46 -5.06
C MET A 44 3.68 1.15 -5.29
N VAL A 45 3.38 0.13 -4.48
CA VAL A 45 4.01 -1.20 -4.55
C VAL A 45 3.80 -1.81 -5.93
N PHE A 46 2.58 -1.69 -6.46
CA PHE A 46 2.25 -2.15 -7.80
C PHE A 46 3.15 -1.52 -8.87
N ILE A 47 3.29 -0.19 -8.89
CA ILE A 47 4.11 0.52 -9.89
C ILE A 47 5.61 0.27 -9.74
N ILE A 48 6.09 0.03 -8.53
CA ILE A 48 7.51 -0.24 -8.30
C ILE A 48 7.85 -1.68 -8.69
N LEU A 49 7.08 -2.64 -8.17
CA LEU A 49 7.43 -4.05 -8.28
C LEU A 49 7.04 -4.65 -9.63
N ILE A 50 5.86 -4.34 -10.16
CA ILE A 50 5.37 -5.02 -11.36
C ILE A 50 6.26 -4.72 -12.57
N PRO A 51 6.58 -3.45 -12.92
CA PRO A 51 7.43 -3.16 -14.06
C PRO A 51 8.86 -3.63 -13.88
N GLY A 52 9.42 -3.46 -12.67
CA GLY A 52 10.78 -3.91 -12.36
C GLY A 52 10.93 -5.43 -12.49
N THR A 53 9.98 -6.18 -11.92
CA THR A 53 9.97 -7.65 -11.99
C THR A 53 9.72 -8.11 -13.43
N TYR A 54 8.79 -7.49 -14.14
CA TYR A 54 8.51 -7.82 -15.53
C TYR A 54 9.73 -7.60 -16.44
N ALA A 55 10.43 -6.48 -16.29
CA ALA A 55 11.65 -6.19 -17.03
C ALA A 55 12.76 -7.21 -16.74
N ALA A 56 12.96 -7.55 -15.46
CA ALA A 56 13.94 -8.54 -15.04
C ALA A 56 13.65 -9.92 -15.64
N LEU A 57 12.39 -10.38 -15.56
CA LEU A 57 11.97 -11.65 -16.14
C LEU A 57 12.08 -11.67 -17.67
N LEU A 58 11.66 -10.60 -18.35
CA LEU A 58 11.79 -10.50 -19.81
C LEU A 58 13.24 -10.59 -20.27
N LYS A 59 14.14 -9.87 -19.58
CA LYS A 59 15.57 -9.89 -19.87
C LYS A 59 16.14 -11.31 -19.76
N GLU A 60 15.74 -12.04 -18.72
CA GLU A 60 16.22 -13.40 -18.46
C GLU A 60 15.70 -14.42 -19.49
N VAL A 61 14.41 -14.36 -19.84
CA VAL A 61 13.77 -15.40 -20.67
C VAL A 61 13.97 -15.18 -22.17
N VAL A 62 13.95 -13.92 -22.62
CA VAL A 62 13.86 -13.60 -24.07
C VAL A 62 15.08 -12.82 -24.58
N GLY A 63 15.97 -12.41 -23.69
CA GLY A 63 17.14 -11.59 -24.02
C GLY A 63 16.80 -10.11 -24.28
N TYR A 64 17.82 -9.26 -24.29
CA TYR A 64 17.68 -7.79 -24.27
C TYR A 64 16.96 -7.22 -25.52
N GLU A 65 17.31 -7.72 -26.70
CA GLU A 65 16.75 -7.30 -28.01
C GLU A 65 15.22 -7.44 -28.05
N ARG A 66 14.70 -8.62 -27.68
CA ARG A 66 13.24 -8.86 -27.66
C ARG A 66 12.56 -8.28 -26.42
N ALA A 67 13.26 -8.16 -25.29
CA ALA A 67 12.70 -7.57 -24.08
C ALA A 67 12.26 -6.13 -24.31
N GLN A 68 13.01 -5.33 -25.09
CA GLN A 68 12.65 -3.95 -25.38
C GLN A 68 11.36 -3.83 -26.21
N ALA A 69 11.16 -4.73 -27.17
CA ALA A 69 9.93 -4.80 -27.95
C ALA A 69 8.72 -5.25 -27.11
N LEU A 70 8.95 -6.09 -26.09
CA LEU A 70 7.89 -6.63 -25.22
C LEU A 70 7.63 -5.81 -23.95
N PHE A 71 8.54 -4.89 -23.62
CA PHE A 71 8.40 -4.02 -22.45
C PHE A 71 7.07 -3.22 -22.41
N PRO A 72 6.56 -2.60 -23.50
CA PRO A 72 5.33 -1.82 -23.43
C PRO A 72 4.09 -2.63 -23.01
N PHE A 73 4.10 -3.96 -23.15
CA PHE A 73 3.01 -4.82 -22.65
C PHE A 73 2.85 -4.77 -21.13
N VAL A 74 3.84 -4.27 -20.38
CA VAL A 74 3.69 -3.97 -18.95
C VAL A 74 2.49 -3.05 -18.68
N LEU A 75 2.13 -2.18 -19.63
CA LEU A 75 0.96 -1.31 -19.50
C LEU A 75 -0.35 -2.09 -19.40
N LEU A 76 -0.40 -3.31 -19.95
CA LEU A 76 -1.58 -4.18 -19.80
C LEU A 76 -1.84 -4.54 -18.33
N THR A 77 -0.83 -4.49 -17.46
CA THR A 77 -1.03 -4.74 -16.04
C THR A 77 -1.94 -3.68 -15.40
N PHE A 78 -2.03 -2.47 -15.96
CA PHE A 78 -2.98 -1.44 -15.51
C PHE A 78 -4.45 -1.83 -15.69
N VAL A 79 -4.74 -2.86 -16.49
CA VAL A 79 -6.08 -3.45 -16.56
C VAL A 79 -6.55 -3.92 -15.18
N VAL A 80 -5.64 -4.37 -14.30
CA VAL A 80 -5.97 -4.79 -12.93
C VAL A 80 -6.50 -3.61 -12.08
N PRO A 81 -5.73 -2.52 -11.84
CA PRO A 81 -6.23 -1.39 -11.06
C PRO A 81 -7.44 -0.72 -11.71
N ILE A 82 -7.51 -0.66 -13.05
CA ILE A 82 -8.67 -0.11 -13.76
C ILE A 82 -9.90 -1.02 -13.58
N GLY A 83 -9.73 -2.34 -13.69
CA GLY A 83 -10.81 -3.31 -13.50
C GLY A 83 -11.41 -3.27 -12.10
N LEU A 84 -10.60 -2.97 -11.08
CA LEU A 84 -11.07 -2.78 -9.70
C LEU A 84 -11.99 -1.55 -9.52
N LEU A 85 -12.13 -0.66 -10.52
CA LEU A 85 -13.11 0.44 -10.49
C LEU A 85 -14.52 -0.02 -10.88
N VAL A 86 -14.68 -1.18 -11.52
CA VAL A 86 -15.99 -1.69 -11.95
C VAL A 86 -16.88 -2.00 -10.74
N PRO A 87 -16.44 -2.79 -9.73
CA PRO A 87 -17.27 -3.14 -8.58
C PRO A 87 -17.47 -1.93 -7.66
N HIS A 88 -18.73 -1.59 -7.34
CA HIS A 88 -19.06 -0.46 -6.47
C HIS A 88 -18.41 -0.55 -5.08
N HIS A 89 -18.25 -1.77 -4.55
CA HIS A 89 -17.65 -2.01 -3.24
C HIS A 89 -16.14 -1.69 -3.18
N THR A 90 -15.40 -1.84 -4.29
CA THR A 90 -13.94 -1.64 -4.34
C THR A 90 -13.53 -0.28 -4.90
N ARG A 91 -14.48 0.53 -5.41
CA ARG A 91 -14.18 1.82 -6.06
C ARG A 91 -13.36 2.79 -5.21
N LYS A 92 -13.65 2.90 -3.91
CA LYS A 92 -12.89 3.80 -3.02
C LYS A 92 -11.43 3.35 -2.96
N PHE A 93 -11.19 2.08 -2.63
CA PHE A 93 -9.85 1.48 -2.63
C PHE A 93 -9.13 1.68 -3.97
N ALA A 94 -9.79 1.32 -5.07
CA ALA A 94 -9.20 1.36 -6.41
C ALA A 94 -8.85 2.78 -6.86
N ARG A 95 -9.64 3.79 -6.47
CA ARG A 95 -9.33 5.19 -6.73
C ARG A 95 -8.06 5.65 -6.01
N TYR A 96 -7.89 5.27 -4.74
CA TYR A 96 -6.66 5.60 -4.01
C TYR A 96 -5.46 4.79 -4.49
N MET A 97 -5.67 3.54 -4.92
CA MET A 97 -4.64 2.74 -5.58
C MET A 97 -4.16 3.38 -6.89
N LEU A 98 -5.08 3.80 -7.77
CA LEU A 98 -4.72 4.54 -8.96
C LEU A 98 -4.01 5.85 -8.63
N PHE A 99 -4.45 6.57 -7.60
CA PHE A 99 -3.79 7.80 -7.16
C PHE A 99 -2.34 7.54 -6.73
N GLY A 100 -2.11 6.52 -5.90
CA GLY A 100 -0.75 6.13 -5.50
C GLY A 100 0.10 5.73 -6.69
N ALA A 101 -0.44 4.93 -7.60
CA ALA A 101 0.24 4.52 -8.82
C ALA A 101 0.65 5.72 -9.70
N VAL A 102 -0.28 6.63 -9.96
CA VAL A 102 -0.03 7.83 -10.78
C VAL A 102 0.96 8.76 -10.10
N ALA A 103 0.84 8.99 -8.79
CA ALA A 103 1.77 9.83 -8.04
C ALA A 103 3.21 9.27 -8.11
N THR A 104 3.39 7.97 -7.90
CA THR A 104 4.70 7.33 -8.05
C THR A 104 5.24 7.44 -9.47
N LEU A 105 4.41 7.20 -10.48
CA LEU A 105 4.81 7.28 -11.88
C LEU A 105 5.27 8.70 -12.26
N LEU A 106 4.57 9.73 -11.78
CA LEU A 106 4.96 11.12 -11.98
C LEU A 106 6.30 11.43 -11.31
N VAL A 107 6.51 10.98 -10.07
CA VAL A 107 7.78 11.18 -9.37
C VAL A 107 8.93 10.48 -10.09
N VAL A 108 8.77 9.19 -10.42
CA VAL A 108 9.81 8.41 -11.10
C VAL A 108 10.11 8.98 -12.49
N GLY A 109 9.08 9.28 -13.28
CA GLY A 109 9.23 9.90 -14.59
C GLY A 109 9.88 11.28 -14.51
N GLY A 110 9.46 12.11 -13.55
CA GLY A 110 10.05 13.42 -13.31
C GLY A 110 11.53 13.35 -12.94
N VAL A 111 11.90 12.43 -12.04
CA VAL A 111 13.31 12.20 -11.67
C VAL A 111 14.11 11.68 -12.87
N ALA A 112 13.59 10.71 -13.63
CA ALA A 112 14.27 10.18 -14.81
C ALA A 112 14.51 11.26 -15.87
N LEU A 113 13.53 12.12 -16.11
CA LEU A 113 13.65 13.26 -17.03
C LEU A 113 14.63 14.30 -16.52
N ALA A 114 14.57 14.66 -15.23
CA ALA A 114 15.47 15.64 -14.63
C ALA A 114 16.93 15.16 -14.67
N VAL A 115 17.17 13.90 -14.33
CA VAL A 115 18.50 13.28 -14.42
C VAL A 115 18.96 13.20 -15.87
N GLY A 116 18.11 12.74 -16.78
CA GLY A 116 18.43 12.67 -18.21
C GLY A 116 18.78 14.03 -18.80
N TRP A 117 18.01 15.07 -18.43
CA TRP A 117 18.28 16.45 -18.81
C TRP A 117 19.62 16.94 -18.26
N PHE A 118 19.89 16.67 -16.98
CA PHE A 118 21.14 17.05 -16.33
C PHE A 118 22.36 16.39 -17.01
N LEU A 119 22.28 15.09 -17.31
CA LEU A 119 23.33 14.36 -18.01
C LEU A 119 23.55 14.91 -19.42
N TYR A 120 22.48 15.12 -20.19
CA TYR A 120 22.57 15.66 -21.55
C TYR A 120 23.15 17.08 -21.59
N THR A 121 22.87 17.90 -20.58
CA THR A 121 23.43 19.26 -20.46
C THR A 121 24.90 19.24 -20.06
N ARG A 122 25.35 18.22 -19.31
CA ARG A 122 26.74 18.05 -18.86
C ARG A 122 27.66 17.47 -19.92
N ASP A 123 27.13 16.65 -20.83
CA ASP A 123 27.89 15.98 -21.91
C ASP A 123 28.09 16.87 -23.15
N ARG A 124 27.53 18.09 -23.14
CA ARG A 124 27.83 19.16 -24.11
C ARG A 124 28.80 20.16 -23.51
#